data_AF-A0A165HUJ4-F1
#
_entry.id   AF-A0A165HUJ4-F1
#
_cell.length_a   1.000
_cell.length_b   1.000
_cell.length_c   1.000
_cell.angle_alpha   90.00
_cell.angle_beta   90.00
_cell.angle_gamma   90.00
#
_symmetry.space_group_name_H-M   'P 1'
#
loop_
_entity.id
_entity.type
_entity.pdbx_description
1 polymer ?
#
loop_
_entity_poly.entity_id
_entity_poly.type
_entity_poly.pdbx_seq_one_letter_code
_entity_poly.pdbx_strand_id
1 'polypeptide(L)'
;MKDSEESIVQLSERSSSRVLAELQRLAQTENFKSLPPDMQKEVMELLGPKAKPVVHEPTLRLDPAIERWRLMRDHIHEGFRFTRYNTGPALWYAVAIPVAFYAMAYYTKDKWDWSGKRREDSLLRKVPEPSTK
;
A
#
# COMPACT_ATOMS: atom_id res chain seq x y z
N MET A 1 -55.46 24.13 -4.35
CA MET A 1 -55.25 24.09 -2.88
C MET A 1 -54.22 23.04 -2.45
N LYS A 2 -54.05 21.91 -3.15
CA LYS A 2 -52.94 20.97 -2.89
C LYS A 2 -51.56 21.52 -3.29
N ASP A 3 -51.48 22.23 -4.41
CA ASP A 3 -50.20 22.75 -4.93
C ASP A 3 -49.54 23.81 -4.01
N SER A 4 -50.33 24.52 -3.21
CA SER A 4 -49.82 25.51 -2.25
C SER A 4 -49.18 24.86 -1.02
N GLU A 5 -49.70 23.73 -0.54
CA GLU A 5 -49.15 23.04 0.64
C GLU A 5 -47.82 22.36 0.32
N GLU A 6 -47.70 21.76 -0.86
CA GLU A 6 -46.44 21.16 -1.32
C GLU A 6 -45.33 22.21 -1.47
N SER A 7 -45.68 23.42 -1.94
CA SER A 7 -44.71 24.53 -2.04
C SER A 7 -44.20 25.02 -0.69
N ILE A 8 -45.05 25.06 0.35
CA ILE A 8 -44.69 25.49 1.71
C ILE A 8 -43.78 24.45 2.38
N VAL A 9 -44.06 23.16 2.16
CA VAL A 9 -43.21 22.06 2.66
C VAL A 9 -41.84 22.07 1.98
N GLN A 10 -41.78 22.27 0.66
CA GLN A 10 -40.50 22.36 -0.06
C GLN A 10 -39.69 23.61 0.31
N LEU A 11 -40.36 24.73 0.61
CA LEU A 11 -39.70 25.95 1.10
C LEU A 11 -39.15 25.75 2.52
N SER A 12 -39.85 25.00 3.39
CA SER A 12 -39.40 24.66 4.74
C SER A 12 -38.16 23.75 4.73
N GLU A 13 -38.14 22.73 3.87
CA GLU A 13 -37.00 21.82 3.72
C GLU A 13 -35.77 22.49 3.09
N ARG A 14 -35.98 23.36 2.08
CA ARG A 14 -34.90 24.19 1.51
C ARG A 14 -34.35 25.21 2.49
N SER A 15 -35.19 25.75 3.38
CA SER A 15 -34.75 26.68 4.41
C SER A 15 -33.87 25.97 5.46
N SER A 16 -34.29 24.77 5.88
CA SER A 16 -33.58 23.95 6.86
C SER A 16 -32.18 23.54 6.41
N SER A 17 -32.01 23.15 5.14
CA SER A 17 -30.70 22.77 4.58
C SER A 17 -29.73 23.95 4.44
N ARG A 18 -30.23 25.16 4.14
CA ARG A 18 -29.41 26.38 4.12
C ARG A 18 -28.96 26.79 5.52
N VAL A 19 -29.87 26.69 6.50
CA VAL A 19 -29.56 26.96 7.91
C VAL A 19 -28.51 25.98 8.43
N LEU A 20 -28.61 24.69 8.11
CA LEU A 20 -27.59 23.70 8.49
C LEU A 20 -26.22 24.00 7.86
N ALA A 21 -26.16 24.41 6.60
CA ALA A 21 -24.91 24.78 5.94
C ALA A 21 -24.28 26.07 6.52
N GLU A 22 -25.12 27.05 6.88
CA GLU A 22 -24.72 28.26 7.61
C GLU A 22 -24.15 27.93 8.99
N LEU A 23 -24.85 27.09 9.77
CA LEU A 23 -24.40 26.65 11.10
C LEU A 23 -23.07 25.88 11.02
N GLN A 24 -22.91 25.03 10.01
CA GLN A 24 -21.66 24.29 9.78
C GLN A 24 -20.50 25.21 9.39
N ARG A 25 -20.76 26.30 8.65
CA ARG A 25 -19.77 27.34 8.36
C ARG A 25 -19.43 28.17 9.60
N LEU A 26 -20.44 28.57 10.38
CA LEU A 26 -20.25 29.35 11.60
C LEU A 26 -19.39 28.61 12.62
N ALA A 27 -19.65 27.31 12.83
CA ALA A 27 -18.85 26.44 13.71
C ALA A 27 -17.37 26.31 13.30
N GLN A 28 -17.03 26.58 12.02
CA GLN A 28 -15.66 26.54 11.51
C GLN A 28 -14.93 27.89 11.58
N THR A 29 -15.63 28.99 11.90
CA THR A 29 -15.05 30.34 11.96
C THR A 29 -14.68 30.75 13.39
N GLU A 30 -13.73 31.69 13.53
CA GLU A 30 -13.35 32.27 14.84
C GLU A 30 -14.52 32.95 15.56
N ASN A 31 -15.54 33.39 14.79
CA ASN A 31 -16.78 33.98 15.29
C ASN A 31 -17.64 33.01 16.12
N PHE A 32 -17.36 31.71 16.09
CA PHE A 32 -18.06 30.75 16.95
C PHE A 32 -17.77 30.99 18.44
N LYS A 33 -16.52 31.34 18.78
CA LYS A 33 -16.06 31.52 20.17
C LYS A 33 -16.61 32.79 20.82
N SER A 34 -17.03 33.76 20.01
CA SER A 34 -17.60 35.03 20.48
C SER A 34 -19.10 34.98 20.75
N LEU A 35 -19.78 33.88 20.40
CA LEU A 35 -21.20 33.70 20.72
C LEU A 35 -21.42 33.48 22.22
N PRO A 36 -22.57 33.89 22.77
CA PRO A 36 -22.97 33.57 24.13
C PRO A 36 -22.95 32.04 24.39
N PRO A 37 -22.55 31.59 25.59
CA PRO A 37 -22.34 30.17 25.89
C PRO A 37 -23.59 29.30 25.73
N ASP A 38 -24.77 29.89 25.83
CA ASP A 38 -26.04 29.17 25.66
C ASP A 38 -26.32 28.84 24.17
N MET A 39 -26.01 29.78 23.26
CA MET A 39 -26.14 29.54 21.82
C MET A 39 -25.05 28.59 21.29
N GLN A 40 -23.85 28.59 21.88
CA GLN A 40 -22.82 27.61 21.52
C GLN A 40 -23.30 26.18 21.77
N LYS A 41 -24.04 25.94 22.87
CA LYS A 41 -24.60 24.64 23.19
C LYS A 41 -25.69 24.24 22.20
N GLU A 42 -26.58 25.15 21.87
CA GLU A 42 -27.67 24.91 20.91
C GLU A 42 -27.14 24.61 19.50
N VAL A 43 -26.14 25.35 19.03
CA VAL A 43 -25.48 25.08 17.74
C VAL A 43 -24.77 23.73 17.75
N MET A 44 -24.11 23.36 18.85
CA MET A 44 -23.44 22.05 19.00
C MET A 44 -24.42 20.88 19.16
N GLU A 45 -25.60 21.13 19.74
CA GLU A 45 -26.69 20.17 19.88
C GLU A 45 -27.38 19.93 18.53
N LEU A 46 -27.64 21.00 17.76
CA LEU A 46 -28.25 20.95 16.42
C LEU A 46 -27.31 20.41 15.34
N LEU A 47 -26.00 20.61 15.47
CA LEU A 47 -24.99 19.92 14.64
C LEU A 47 -24.96 18.40 14.90
N GLY A 48 -25.73 17.94 15.89
CA GLY A 48 -25.98 16.55 16.21
C GLY A 48 -24.77 15.91 16.91
N PRO A 49 -25.00 15.06 17.94
CA PRO A 49 -23.94 14.18 18.43
C PRO A 49 -23.45 13.34 17.25
N LYS A 50 -22.13 13.34 17.03
CA LYS A 50 -21.45 12.54 16.00
C LYS A 50 -22.18 11.23 15.78
N ALA A 51 -22.76 11.06 14.59
CA ALA A 51 -23.42 9.84 14.18
C ALA A 51 -22.55 8.66 14.63
N LYS A 52 -23.09 7.82 15.52
CA LYS A 52 -22.43 6.60 15.96
C LYS A 52 -22.13 5.82 14.68
N PRO A 53 -20.87 5.44 14.39
CA PRO A 53 -20.57 4.75 13.13
C PRO A 53 -21.47 3.53 13.07
N VAL A 54 -22.14 3.34 11.92
CA VAL A 54 -22.94 2.14 11.69
C VAL A 54 -22.00 0.96 11.87
N VAL A 55 -22.24 0.15 12.92
CA VAL A 55 -21.42 -1.02 13.22
C VAL A 55 -21.80 -2.08 12.20
N HIS A 56 -21.11 -2.07 11.06
CA HIS A 56 -21.11 -3.22 10.18
C HIS A 56 -20.32 -4.33 10.88
N GLU A 57 -20.90 -5.52 11.01
CA GLU A 57 -20.11 -6.67 11.45
C GLU A 57 -18.92 -6.79 10.50
N PRO A 58 -17.69 -6.89 11.02
CA PRO A 58 -16.52 -6.99 10.16
C PRO A 58 -16.67 -8.25 9.31
N THR A 59 -16.57 -8.09 8.00
CA THR A 59 -16.63 -9.20 7.03
C THR A 59 -15.61 -10.30 7.33
N LEU A 60 -14.53 -9.94 8.02
CA LEU A 60 -13.46 -10.85 8.44
C LEU A 60 -13.35 -10.87 9.96
N ARG A 61 -13.42 -12.07 10.54
CA ARG A 61 -13.12 -12.30 11.94
C ARG A 61 -11.61 -12.27 12.14
N LEU A 62 -11.15 -11.42 13.05
CA LEU A 62 -9.73 -11.32 13.39
C LEU A 62 -9.36 -12.46 14.34
N ASP A 63 -8.48 -13.35 13.87
CA ASP A 63 -7.86 -14.36 14.72
C ASP A 63 -6.56 -13.79 15.30
N PRO A 64 -6.45 -13.67 16.63
CA PRO A 64 -5.25 -13.13 17.26
C PRO A 64 -3.99 -13.96 16.98
N ALA A 65 -4.11 -15.26 16.65
CA ALA A 65 -2.96 -16.07 16.27
C ALA A 65 -2.38 -15.65 14.91
N ILE A 66 -3.25 -15.40 13.93
CA ILE A 66 -2.86 -14.97 12.58
C ILE A 66 -2.25 -13.57 12.64
N GLU A 67 -2.84 -12.67 13.42
CA GLU A 67 -2.31 -11.32 13.60
C GLU A 67 -0.91 -11.33 14.21
N ARG A 68 -0.68 -12.14 15.26
CA ARG A 68 0.66 -12.28 15.87
C ARG A 68 1.68 -12.86 14.89
N TRP A 69 1.30 -13.85 14.09
CA TRP A 69 2.20 -14.42 13.08
C TRP A 69 2.55 -13.38 12.00
N ARG A 70 1.56 -12.64 11.53
CA ARG A 70 1.77 -11.52 10.60
C ARG A 70 2.72 -10.48 11.19
N LEU A 71 2.45 -10.03 12.42
CA LEU A 71 3.28 -9.04 13.11
C LEU A 71 4.71 -9.56 13.28
N MET A 72 4.88 -10.81 13.74
CA MET A 72 6.20 -11.42 13.86
C MET A 72 6.95 -11.35 12.53
N ARG A 73 6.35 -11.85 11.45
CA ARG A 73 6.98 -11.93 10.13
C ARG A 73 7.36 -10.55 9.57
N ASP A 74 6.46 -9.59 9.72
CA ASP A 74 6.67 -8.23 9.22
C ASP A 74 7.81 -7.52 10.00
N HIS A 75 8.01 -7.84 11.28
CA HIS A 75 9.06 -7.27 12.15
C HIS A 75 10.29 -8.19 12.34
N ILE A 76 10.45 -9.26 11.54
CA ILE A 76 11.61 -10.19 11.65
C ILE A 76 12.94 -9.45 11.56
N HIS A 77 13.00 -8.41 10.72
CA HIS A 77 14.23 -7.67 10.45
C HIS A 77 14.77 -6.93 11.69
N GLU A 78 13.91 -6.54 12.63
CA GLU A 78 14.30 -5.86 13.86
C GLU A 78 15.10 -6.78 14.79
N GLY A 79 14.77 -8.07 14.81
CA GLY A 79 15.45 -9.08 15.61
C GLY A 79 16.66 -9.72 14.92
N PHE A 80 16.96 -9.36 13.67
CA PHE A 80 18.02 -10.02 12.91
C PHE A 80 19.41 -9.70 13.48
N ARG A 81 20.22 -10.75 13.67
CA ARG A 81 21.60 -10.64 14.14
C ARG A 81 22.51 -11.53 13.31
N PHE A 82 23.68 -11.02 12.96
CA PHE A 82 24.75 -11.78 12.32
C PHE A 82 25.40 -12.72 13.34
N THR A 83 24.91 -13.95 13.39
CA THR A 83 25.48 -15.03 14.20
C THR A 83 26.30 -15.97 13.31
N ARG A 84 27.18 -16.79 13.90
CA ARG A 84 27.98 -17.76 13.13
C ARG A 84 27.10 -18.69 12.27
N TYR A 85 25.89 -19.01 12.74
CA TYR A 85 24.94 -19.85 12.00
C TYR A 85 24.23 -19.11 10.87
N ASN A 86 23.91 -17.82 11.03
CA ASN A 86 23.14 -17.08 10.03
C ASN A 86 24.02 -16.40 8.98
N THR A 87 25.23 -15.98 9.35
CA THR A 87 26.13 -15.22 8.46
C THR A 87 26.63 -16.07 7.29
N GLY A 88 26.93 -17.35 7.52
CA GLY A 88 27.40 -18.25 6.45
C GLY A 88 26.39 -18.39 5.31
N PRO A 89 25.15 -18.85 5.59
CA PRO A 89 24.10 -18.92 4.60
C PRO A 89 23.81 -17.57 3.95
N ALA A 90 23.75 -16.48 4.73
CA ALA A 90 23.49 -15.14 4.19
C ALA A 90 24.53 -14.74 3.14
N LEU A 91 25.84 -14.91 3.42
CA LEU A 91 26.90 -14.62 2.46
C LEU A 91 26.87 -15.57 1.25
N TRP A 92 26.54 -16.84 1.45
CA TRP A 92 26.50 -17.81 0.37
C TRP A 92 25.42 -17.47 -0.66
N TYR A 93 24.20 -17.17 -0.19
CA TYR A 93 23.08 -16.83 -1.06
C TYR A 93 23.15 -15.41 -1.61
N ALA A 94 23.61 -14.43 -0.82
CA ALA A 94 23.66 -13.04 -1.26
C ALA A 94 24.87 -12.72 -2.14
N VAL A 95 25.99 -13.43 -1.96
CA VAL A 95 27.26 -13.10 -2.63
C VAL A 95 27.79 -14.27 -3.45
N ALA A 96 28.05 -15.41 -2.83
CA ALA A 96 28.76 -16.50 -3.49
C ALA A 96 28.02 -17.01 -4.73
N ILE A 97 26.71 -17.25 -4.61
CA ILE A 97 25.89 -17.74 -5.73
C ILE A 97 25.80 -16.70 -6.87
N PRO A 98 25.39 -15.44 -6.64
CA PRO A 98 25.33 -14.45 -7.72
C PRO A 98 26.67 -14.22 -8.41
N VAL A 99 27.77 -14.15 -7.64
CA VAL A 99 29.11 -13.97 -8.20
C VAL A 99 29.54 -15.19 -9.01
N ALA A 100 29.29 -16.40 -8.54
CA ALA A 100 29.59 -17.62 -9.28
C ALA A 100 28.81 -17.68 -10.60
N PHE A 101 27.51 -17.38 -10.57
CA PHE A 101 26.67 -17.33 -11.77
C PHE A 101 27.14 -16.25 -12.74
N TYR A 102 27.46 -15.05 -12.24
CA TYR A 102 27.98 -13.97 -13.07
C TYR A 102 29.32 -14.35 -13.71
N ALA A 103 30.23 -14.94 -12.95
CA ALA A 103 31.52 -15.39 -13.46
C ALA A 103 31.33 -16.45 -14.55
N MET A 104 30.48 -17.47 -14.32
CA MET A 104 30.17 -18.49 -15.34
C MET A 104 29.59 -17.86 -16.61
N ALA A 105 28.62 -16.96 -16.48
CA ALA A 105 28.04 -16.25 -17.62
C ALA A 105 29.11 -15.42 -18.35
N TYR A 106 29.95 -14.69 -17.62
CA TYR A 106 31.01 -13.87 -18.21
C TYR A 106 32.05 -14.71 -18.96
N TYR A 107 32.45 -15.87 -18.40
CA TYR A 107 33.42 -16.76 -19.04
C TYR A 107 32.87 -17.53 -20.24
N THR A 108 31.56 -17.73 -20.32
CA THR A 108 30.90 -18.43 -21.44
C THR A 108 30.37 -17.47 -22.49
N LYS A 109 30.23 -16.19 -22.14
CA LYS A 109 29.86 -15.11 -23.04
C LYS A 109 30.77 -15.12 -24.28
N ASP A 110 30.14 -15.08 -25.45
CA ASP A 110 30.79 -15.01 -26.77
C ASP A 110 31.72 -16.19 -27.12
N LYS A 111 31.74 -17.27 -26.33
CA LYS A 111 32.53 -18.47 -26.67
C LYS A 111 31.82 -19.36 -27.69
N TRP A 112 30.50 -19.40 -27.66
CA TRP A 112 29.70 -20.33 -28.43
C TRP A 112 28.85 -19.60 -29.47
N ASP A 113 28.82 -20.13 -30.68
CA ASP A 113 27.95 -19.68 -31.76
C ASP A 113 27.35 -20.89 -32.47
N TRP A 114 26.03 -21.05 -32.36
CA TRP A 114 25.29 -22.18 -32.91
C TRP A 114 24.50 -21.80 -34.17
N SER A 115 24.57 -20.54 -34.61
CA SER A 115 23.79 -20.08 -35.75
C SER A 115 24.28 -20.74 -37.05
N GLY A 116 23.44 -21.59 -37.65
CA GLY A 116 23.68 -22.18 -38.98
C GLY A 116 24.81 -23.22 -39.06
N LYS A 117 25.31 -23.73 -37.93
CA LYS A 117 26.40 -24.73 -37.88
C LYS A 117 25.93 -26.14 -38.31
N ARG A 118 26.75 -26.83 -39.11
CA ARG A 118 26.52 -28.23 -39.54
C ARG A 118 27.14 -29.23 -38.58
N ARG A 119 26.86 -30.54 -38.76
CA ARG A 119 27.27 -31.63 -37.85
C ARG A 119 28.77 -31.68 -37.53
N GLU A 120 29.61 -31.28 -38.49
CA GLU A 120 31.07 -31.32 -38.36
C GLU A 120 31.69 -29.94 -38.07
N ASP A 121 30.88 -28.88 -37.96
CA ASP A 121 31.38 -27.52 -37.74
C ASP A 121 31.61 -27.26 -36.25
N SER A 122 32.72 -26.57 -35.94
CA SER A 122 32.99 -26.14 -34.56
C SER A 122 31.96 -25.11 -34.09
N LEU A 123 31.42 -25.36 -32.89
CA LEU A 123 30.49 -24.48 -32.17
C LEU A 123 31.20 -23.32 -31.47
N LEU A 124 32.54 -23.32 -31.43
CA LEU A 124 33.30 -22.22 -30.87
C LEU A 124 33.23 -21.02 -31.82
N ARG A 125 32.98 -19.82 -31.29
CA ARG A 125 33.01 -18.58 -32.07
C ARG A 125 34.40 -18.34 -32.67
N LYS A 126 35.46 -18.59 -31.91
CA LYS A 126 36.85 -18.52 -32.36
C LYS A 126 37.41 -19.93 -32.47
N VAL A 127 37.50 -20.45 -33.70
CA VAL A 127 38.05 -21.78 -33.98
C VAL A 127 39.58 -21.72 -33.85
N PRO A 128 40.21 -22.58 -33.03
CA PRO A 128 41.67 -22.64 -32.96
C PRO A 128 42.25 -23.18 -34.26
N GLU A 129 43.41 -22.66 -34.68
CA GLU A 129 44.08 -23.10 -35.90
C GLU A 129 44.45 -24.59 -35.82
N PRO A 130 44.30 -25.35 -36.93
CA PRO A 130 44.65 -26.76 -36.93
C PRO A 130 46.15 -26.92 -36.65
N SER A 131 46.51 -27.73 -35.65
CA SER A 131 47.91 -27.99 -35.33
C SER A 131 48.60 -28.65 -36.51
N THR A 132 49.44 -27.90 -37.21
CA THR A 132 50.33 -28.42 -38.24
C THR A 132 51.45 -29.16 -37.52
N LYS A 133 51.44 -30.50 -37.59
CA LYS A 133 52.56 -31.35 -37.18
C LYS A 133 53.49 -31.58 -38.36
#